data_AF-A0A960YGC2-F1
#
_entry.id   AF-A0A960YGC2-F1
#
_cell.length_a   1.000
_cell.length_b   1.000
_cell.length_c   1.000
_cell.angle_alpha   90.00
_cell.angle_beta   90.00
_cell.angle_gamma   90.00
#
_symmetry.space_group_name_H-M   'P 1'
#
loop_
_entity.id
_entity.type
_entity.pdbx_description
1 polymer ?
#
loop_
_entity_poly.entity_id
_entity_poly.type
_entity_poly.pdbx_seq_one_letter_code
_entity_poly.pdbx_strand_id
1 'polypeptide(L)'
;LSALPARLAKQTRPVAALDHFGRSALLRRAMERLLNPVWVDRAGSADAAVDAMSAAVAEGSSLILFPEGTRGAPGELAPFKRGVGWLLERHPELTVVPACIVGSERALPRGGALPLPVWNRVLLAPARRVVATPREAAASLEAELREVAAAEHARRHTRAARRRDAPAIAVLGIDGSGKSTLASNLARALSEREPVCLVGDRLERFVNGEAQPLQLLATERVRRELSRRAKAARSLGGYKLPKLAEMLMRELLQSECRRWLDPAWIVLDGSPLLNLAAWVSLYREGDFDPDFCAAALLQLAGRETAPRRYPALRQLRLLVPFRLALPAAAVRIELPATDAVARIASRGAARQVHETEASLDRLQQGYAAVCQVVAERLGLTVLTLDGRDSPESLATAAAEIVLSREAAHVRH
;
A
#
# COMPACT_ATOMS: atom_id res chain seq x y z
N LEU A 1 1.40 -11.25 -14.99
CA LEU A 1 0.03 -11.83 -14.95
C LEU A 1 -0.95 -10.95 -14.18
N SER A 2 -0.70 -10.54 -12.94
CA SER A 2 -1.64 -9.69 -12.16
C SER A 2 -1.95 -8.32 -12.79
N ALA A 3 -1.07 -7.81 -13.65
CA ALA A 3 -1.27 -6.58 -14.41
C ALA A 3 -2.14 -6.75 -15.67
N LEU A 4 -2.46 -7.98 -16.07
CA LEU A 4 -3.25 -8.25 -17.28
C LEU A 4 -4.75 -8.36 -16.95
N PRO A 5 -5.65 -7.95 -17.87
CA PRO A 5 -7.07 -8.29 -17.80
C PRO A 5 -7.27 -9.81 -17.67
N ALA A 6 -8.29 -10.24 -16.92
CA ALA A 6 -8.50 -11.66 -16.61
C ALA A 6 -8.60 -12.57 -17.84
N ARG A 7 -9.15 -12.09 -18.96
CA ARG A 7 -9.22 -12.83 -20.22
C ARG A 7 -7.83 -13.09 -20.79
N LEU A 8 -7.00 -12.05 -20.87
CA LEU A 8 -5.62 -12.16 -21.36
C LEU A 8 -4.74 -12.98 -20.40
N ALA A 9 -4.92 -12.81 -19.09
CA ALA A 9 -4.19 -13.58 -18.09
C ALA A 9 -4.43 -15.10 -18.22
N LYS A 10 -5.65 -15.53 -18.59
CA LYS A 10 -5.97 -16.95 -18.83
C LYS A 10 -5.32 -17.52 -20.10
N GLN A 11 -5.06 -16.68 -21.09
CA GLN A 11 -4.42 -17.06 -22.35
C GLN A 11 -2.89 -16.86 -22.32
N THR A 12 -2.35 -16.32 -21.22
CA THR A 12 -0.92 -16.02 -21.09
C THR A 12 -0.23 -17.04 -20.21
N ARG A 13 0.75 -17.74 -20.77
CA ARG A 13 1.48 -18.84 -20.14
C ARG A 13 2.92 -18.40 -19.86
N PRO A 14 3.38 -18.38 -18.60
CA PRO A 14 4.79 -18.13 -18.30
C PRO A 14 5.65 -19.33 -18.68
N VAL A 15 6.80 -19.08 -19.29
CA VAL A 15 7.79 -20.11 -19.55
C VAL A 15 8.60 -20.34 -18.29
N ALA A 16 8.53 -21.55 -17.75
CA ALA A 16 9.10 -21.90 -16.46
C ALA A 16 10.11 -23.04 -16.58
N ALA A 17 11.23 -22.90 -15.88
CA ALA A 17 12.28 -23.90 -15.84
C ALA A 17 11.86 -25.09 -14.96
N LEU A 18 11.75 -26.27 -15.56
CA LEU A 18 11.28 -27.49 -14.88
C LEU A 18 12.20 -27.89 -13.73
N ASP A 19 13.51 -27.71 -13.89
CA ASP A 19 14.54 -28.06 -12.91
C ASP A 19 14.52 -27.16 -11.66
N HIS A 20 13.91 -25.97 -11.71
CA HIS A 20 13.78 -25.06 -10.56
C HIS A 20 12.43 -25.18 -9.85
N PHE A 21 11.33 -25.20 -10.61
CA PHE A 21 9.98 -25.13 -10.05
C PHE A 21 9.26 -26.49 -10.00
N GLY A 22 9.73 -27.49 -10.74
CA GLY A 22 9.14 -28.82 -10.85
C GLY A 22 9.57 -29.83 -9.79
N ARG A 23 10.50 -29.47 -8.88
CA ARG A 23 11.07 -30.40 -7.89
C ARG A 23 10.09 -30.87 -6.81
N SER A 24 9.04 -30.09 -6.53
CA SER A 24 7.96 -30.47 -5.61
C SER A 24 6.68 -30.74 -6.39
N ALA A 25 6.14 -31.95 -6.26
CA ALA A 25 4.90 -32.35 -6.93
C ALA A 25 3.72 -31.43 -6.55
N LEU A 26 3.67 -30.96 -5.30
CA LEU A 26 2.65 -30.02 -4.83
C LEU A 26 2.81 -28.64 -5.50
N LEU A 27 4.03 -28.10 -5.53
CA LEU A 27 4.31 -26.81 -6.16
C LEU A 27 4.03 -26.85 -7.66
N ARG A 28 4.44 -27.93 -8.33
CA ARG A 28 4.18 -28.18 -9.75
C ARG A 28 2.69 -28.18 -10.06
N ARG A 29 1.90 -28.97 -9.31
CA ARG A 29 0.45 -29.06 -9.50
C ARG A 29 -0.26 -27.73 -9.21
N ALA A 30 0.22 -26.97 -8.23
CA ALA A 30 -0.29 -25.63 -7.96
C ALA A 30 0.00 -24.66 -9.13
N MET A 31 1.23 -24.67 -9.67
CA MET A 31 1.59 -23.83 -10.82
C MET A 31 0.83 -24.19 -12.09
N GLU A 32 0.66 -25.48 -12.38
CA GLU A 32 -0.15 -25.97 -13.50
C GLU A 32 -1.60 -25.48 -13.40
N ARG A 33 -2.20 -25.56 -12.21
CA ARG A 33 -3.58 -25.09 -11.99
C ARG A 33 -3.72 -23.57 -12.05
N LEU A 34 -2.73 -22.83 -11.57
CA LEU A 34 -2.83 -21.37 -11.40
C LEU A 34 -2.34 -20.58 -12.62
N LEU A 35 -1.30 -21.07 -13.28
CA LEU A 35 -0.55 -20.31 -14.29
C LEU A 35 -0.42 -21.03 -15.63
N ASN A 36 -0.71 -22.34 -15.68
CA ASN A 36 -0.55 -23.19 -16.86
C ASN A 36 0.79 -22.94 -17.62
N PRO A 37 1.94 -23.06 -16.94
CA PRO A 37 3.22 -22.68 -17.52
C PRO A 37 3.63 -23.60 -18.68
N VAL A 38 4.45 -23.07 -19.58
CA VAL A 38 5.21 -23.89 -20.53
C VAL A 38 6.47 -24.35 -19.83
N TRP A 39 6.59 -25.65 -19.61
CA TRP A 39 7.75 -26.24 -18.96
C TRP A 39 8.91 -26.39 -19.93
N VAL A 40 10.06 -25.84 -19.58
CA VAL A 40 11.29 -25.98 -20.36
C VAL A 40 12.37 -26.62 -19.49
N ASP A 41 13.04 -27.64 -20.01
CA ASP A 41 14.23 -28.21 -19.38
C ASP A 41 15.47 -27.41 -19.83
N ARG A 42 16.18 -26.83 -18.86
CA ARG A 42 17.41 -26.06 -19.12
C ARG A 42 18.63 -26.94 -19.35
N ALA A 43 18.58 -28.22 -18.97
CA ALA A 43 19.62 -29.21 -19.25
C ALA A 43 19.41 -29.92 -20.61
N GLY A 44 18.24 -29.77 -21.21
CA GLY A 44 17.89 -30.29 -22.53
C GLY A 44 18.41 -29.44 -23.69
N SER A 45 18.04 -29.81 -24.92
CA SER A 45 18.43 -29.08 -26.13
C SER A 45 17.68 -27.75 -26.25
N ALA A 46 18.33 -26.76 -26.87
CA ALA A 46 17.69 -25.48 -27.17
C ALA A 46 16.47 -25.63 -28.08
N ASP A 47 16.51 -26.60 -29.01
CA ASP A 47 15.39 -26.90 -29.91
C ASP A 47 14.16 -27.41 -29.15
N ALA A 48 14.33 -28.32 -28.19
CA ALA A 48 13.21 -28.83 -27.39
C ALA A 48 12.51 -27.72 -26.59
N ALA A 49 13.29 -26.75 -26.08
CA ALA A 49 12.73 -25.57 -25.42
C ALA A 49 11.90 -24.72 -26.39
N VAL A 50 12.40 -24.50 -27.60
CA VAL A 50 11.71 -23.73 -28.64
C VAL A 50 10.46 -24.47 -29.12
N ASP A 51 10.53 -25.78 -29.33
CA ASP A 51 9.40 -26.62 -29.74
C ASP A 51 8.25 -26.55 -28.73
N ALA A 52 8.55 -26.62 -27.42
CA ALA A 52 7.54 -26.47 -26.37
C ALA A 52 6.87 -25.09 -26.38
N MET A 53 7.64 -24.03 -26.64
CA MET A 53 7.11 -22.67 -26.79
C MET A 53 6.26 -22.53 -28.06
N SER A 54 6.74 -23.07 -29.18
CA SER A 54 6.04 -23.08 -30.48
C SER A 54 4.70 -23.80 -30.40
N ALA A 55 4.62 -24.94 -29.70
CA ALA A 55 3.37 -25.65 -29.48
C ALA A 55 2.34 -24.79 -28.73
N ALA A 56 2.77 -24.12 -27.65
CA ALA A 56 1.88 -23.23 -26.90
C ALA A 56 1.42 -22.01 -27.72
N VAL A 57 2.30 -21.46 -28.57
CA VAL A 57 1.95 -20.39 -29.51
C VAL A 57 0.92 -20.87 -30.54
N ALA A 58 1.11 -22.07 -31.10
CA ALA A 58 0.18 -22.67 -32.07
C ALA A 58 -1.22 -22.94 -31.46
N GLU A 59 -1.29 -23.21 -30.15
CA GLU A 59 -2.54 -23.29 -29.39
C GLU A 59 -3.21 -21.90 -29.15
N GLY A 60 -2.63 -20.82 -29.64
CA GLY A 60 -3.11 -19.45 -29.47
C GLY A 60 -2.73 -18.81 -28.13
N SER A 61 -1.74 -19.37 -27.40
CA SER A 61 -1.29 -18.82 -26.12
C SER A 61 -0.32 -17.65 -26.32
N SER A 62 -0.42 -16.64 -25.47
CA SER A 62 0.63 -15.64 -25.28
C SER A 62 1.69 -16.17 -24.32
N LEU A 63 2.97 -15.83 -24.52
CA LEU A 63 4.06 -16.29 -23.66
C LEU A 63 4.66 -15.17 -22.82
N ILE A 64 5.01 -15.46 -21.56
CA ILE A 64 5.90 -14.60 -20.74
C ILE A 64 7.25 -15.29 -20.64
N LEU A 65 8.29 -14.63 -21.15
CA LEU A 65 9.64 -15.16 -21.25
C LEU A 65 10.59 -14.34 -20.37
N PHE A 66 11.44 -15.02 -19.60
CA PHE A 66 12.59 -14.41 -18.93
C PHE A 66 13.86 -14.86 -19.67
N PRO A 67 14.35 -14.08 -20.65
CA PRO A 67 15.42 -14.52 -21.56
C PRO A 67 16.76 -14.76 -20.85
N GLU A 68 16.96 -14.23 -19.65
CA GLU A 68 18.10 -14.53 -18.77
C GLU A 68 18.11 -15.99 -18.28
N GLY A 69 16.93 -16.60 -18.17
CA GLY A 69 16.73 -17.98 -17.74
C GLY A 69 17.03 -18.27 -16.26
N THR A 70 17.48 -17.29 -15.47
CA THR A 70 17.71 -17.37 -14.02
C THR A 70 17.40 -16.02 -13.37
N ARG A 71 17.29 -15.98 -12.02
CA ARG A 71 17.25 -14.70 -11.30
C ARG A 71 18.67 -14.11 -11.25
N GLY A 72 18.87 -12.96 -11.89
CA GLY A 72 20.12 -12.19 -11.85
C GLY A 72 20.42 -11.56 -10.48
N ALA A 73 21.48 -10.76 -10.43
CA ALA A 73 21.78 -9.94 -9.26
C ALA A 73 20.71 -8.84 -9.07
N PRO A 74 20.37 -8.48 -7.82
CA PRO A 74 19.41 -7.40 -7.54
C PRO A 74 19.70 -6.12 -8.34
N GLY A 75 18.74 -5.71 -9.18
CA GLY A 75 18.84 -4.46 -9.94
C GLY A 75 19.68 -4.53 -11.22
N GLU A 76 20.22 -5.69 -11.58
CA GLU A 76 21.02 -5.87 -12.80
C GLU A 76 20.31 -6.79 -13.80
N LEU A 77 20.29 -6.39 -15.07
CA LEU A 77 19.78 -7.20 -16.18
C LEU A 77 20.89 -8.15 -16.66
N ALA A 78 20.65 -9.46 -16.54
CA ALA A 78 21.62 -10.45 -17.03
C ALA A 78 21.57 -10.58 -18.57
N PRO A 79 22.62 -11.12 -19.21
CA PRO A 79 22.63 -11.33 -20.66
C PRO A 79 21.50 -12.25 -21.13
N PHE A 80 20.93 -11.94 -22.29
CA PHE A 80 19.82 -12.71 -22.83
C PHE A 80 20.34 -13.97 -23.53
N LYS A 81 19.65 -15.08 -23.30
CA LYS A 81 19.88 -16.33 -24.03
C LYS A 81 19.22 -16.25 -25.40
N ARG A 82 19.83 -16.93 -26.37
CA ARG A 82 19.39 -16.97 -27.77
C ARG A 82 18.02 -17.62 -28.01
N GLY A 83 17.45 -18.33 -27.03
CA GLY A 83 16.18 -19.05 -27.18
C GLY A 83 15.01 -18.17 -27.62
N VAL A 84 14.98 -16.90 -27.18
CA VAL A 84 13.97 -15.93 -27.65
C VAL A 84 14.13 -15.61 -29.13
N GLY A 85 15.37 -15.50 -29.62
CA GLY A 85 15.66 -15.23 -31.03
C GLY A 85 15.26 -16.39 -31.93
N TRP A 86 15.53 -17.63 -31.52
CA TRP A 86 15.11 -18.83 -32.26
C TRP A 86 13.58 -18.95 -32.35
N LEU A 87 12.87 -18.61 -31.27
CA LEU A 87 11.41 -18.59 -31.28
C LEU A 87 10.87 -17.56 -32.31
N LEU A 88 11.47 -16.37 -32.36
CA LEU A 88 11.05 -15.30 -33.26
C LEU A 88 11.40 -15.57 -34.73
N GLU A 89 12.49 -16.30 -34.99
CA GLU A 89 12.82 -16.76 -36.33
C GLU A 89 11.79 -17.77 -36.85
N ARG A 90 11.35 -18.71 -36.00
CA ARG A 90 10.30 -19.69 -36.36
C ARG A 90 8.91 -19.09 -36.44
N HIS A 91 8.66 -18.00 -35.72
CA HIS A 91 7.37 -17.33 -35.62
C HIS A 91 7.49 -15.81 -35.85
N PRO A 92 7.85 -15.38 -37.08
CA PRO A 92 8.07 -13.96 -37.40
C PRO A 92 6.78 -13.11 -37.31
N GLU A 93 5.61 -13.74 -37.27
CA GLU A 93 4.31 -13.10 -37.08
C GLU A 93 4.11 -12.54 -35.66
N LEU A 94 4.86 -13.05 -34.68
CA LEU A 94 4.69 -12.71 -33.28
C LEU A 94 5.05 -11.25 -32.98
N THR A 95 4.21 -10.65 -32.14
CA THR A 95 4.48 -9.32 -31.60
C THR A 95 5.10 -9.45 -30.23
N VAL A 96 6.27 -8.85 -30.06
CA VAL A 96 7.02 -8.82 -28.81
C VAL A 96 6.69 -7.53 -28.06
N VAL A 97 6.41 -7.67 -26.76
CA VAL A 97 6.27 -6.54 -25.83
C VAL A 97 7.39 -6.63 -24.80
N PRO A 98 8.48 -5.87 -24.97
CA PRO A 98 9.55 -5.83 -23.98
C PRO A 98 9.00 -5.30 -22.64
N ALA A 99 9.17 -6.08 -21.58
CA ALA A 99 8.69 -5.74 -20.25
C ALA A 99 9.84 -5.76 -19.23
N CYS A 100 10.08 -4.64 -18.55
CA CYS A 100 11.04 -4.54 -17.46
C CYS A 100 10.30 -4.55 -16.12
N ILE A 101 10.68 -5.45 -15.20
CA ILE A 101 10.13 -5.50 -13.84
C ILE A 101 11.14 -4.90 -12.89
N VAL A 102 10.75 -3.83 -12.21
CA VAL A 102 11.65 -3.08 -11.33
C VAL A 102 11.12 -3.08 -9.90
N GLY A 103 11.93 -3.56 -8.95
CA GLY A 103 11.58 -3.60 -7.53
C GLY A 103 11.42 -4.98 -6.92
N SER A 104 11.45 -6.03 -7.76
CA SER A 104 11.20 -7.43 -7.39
C SER A 104 12.26 -7.97 -6.44
N GLU A 105 13.46 -7.40 -6.44
CA GLU A 105 14.57 -7.73 -5.55
C GLU A 105 14.24 -7.51 -4.06
N ARG A 106 13.32 -6.59 -3.76
CA ARG A 106 12.87 -6.31 -2.39
C ARG A 106 11.72 -7.21 -1.94
N ALA A 107 11.06 -7.89 -2.89
CA ALA A 107 9.87 -8.69 -2.59
C ALA A 107 10.21 -10.01 -1.93
N LEU A 108 11.40 -10.54 -2.18
CA LEU A 108 11.93 -11.69 -1.47
C LEU A 108 13.46 -11.52 -1.37
N PRO A 109 13.94 -10.77 -0.36
CA PRO A 109 15.37 -10.57 -0.17
C PRO A 109 16.09 -11.90 0.03
N ARG A 110 17.34 -12.02 -0.45
CA ARG A 110 18.14 -13.24 -0.27
C ARG A 110 18.21 -13.59 1.23
N GLY A 111 17.77 -14.79 1.60
CA GLY A 111 17.69 -15.26 2.99
C GLY A 111 16.34 -15.05 3.71
N GLY A 112 15.38 -14.35 3.09
CA GLY A 112 14.02 -14.20 3.64
C GLY A 112 13.13 -15.41 3.36
N ALA A 113 12.43 -15.90 4.39
CA ALA A 113 11.50 -17.03 4.27
C ALA A 113 10.10 -16.64 3.75
N LEU A 114 9.74 -15.35 3.82
CA LEU A 114 8.42 -14.83 3.49
C LEU A 114 8.54 -13.67 2.48
N PRO A 115 7.72 -13.65 1.42
CA PRO A 115 7.67 -12.53 0.50
C PRO A 115 7.11 -11.29 1.21
N LEU A 116 7.82 -10.18 1.11
CA LEU A 116 7.34 -8.89 1.60
C LEU A 116 6.38 -8.29 0.57
N PRO A 117 5.26 -7.67 1.01
CA PRO A 117 4.31 -7.02 0.12
C PRO A 117 4.89 -5.69 -0.39
N VAL A 118 5.87 -5.77 -1.30
CA VAL A 118 6.49 -4.61 -1.94
C VAL A 118 6.04 -4.49 -3.38
N TRP A 119 5.88 -3.25 -3.81
CA TRP A 119 5.47 -2.94 -5.18
C TRP A 119 6.60 -3.13 -6.16
N ASN A 120 6.21 -3.77 -7.26
CA ASN A 120 7.01 -3.90 -8.46
C ASN A 120 6.39 -3.02 -9.53
N ARG A 121 7.20 -2.23 -10.21
CA ARG A 121 6.78 -1.52 -11.40
C ARG A 121 7.04 -2.42 -12.60
N VAL A 122 6.07 -2.53 -13.49
CA VAL A 122 6.26 -3.16 -14.80
C VAL A 122 6.26 -2.05 -15.84
N LEU A 123 7.37 -1.87 -16.53
CA LEU A 123 7.50 -0.95 -17.65
C LEU A 123 7.32 -1.75 -18.93
N LEU A 124 6.46 -1.29 -19.82
CA LEU A 124 6.24 -1.92 -21.11
C LEU A 124 6.79 -0.98 -22.19
N ALA A 125 7.65 -1.50 -23.05
CA ALA A 125 8.05 -0.84 -24.28
C ALA A 125 7.00 -1.08 -25.37
N PRO A 126 7.00 -0.28 -26.46
CA PRO A 126 6.08 -0.46 -27.57
C PRO A 126 6.14 -1.89 -28.14
N ALA A 127 4.96 -2.42 -28.44
CA ALA A 127 4.83 -3.71 -29.08
C ALA A 127 5.41 -3.66 -30.50
N ARG A 128 6.27 -4.60 -30.88
CA ARG A 128 6.81 -4.69 -32.24
C ARG A 128 7.06 -6.12 -32.71
N ARG A 129 7.09 -6.31 -34.03
CA ARG A 129 7.67 -7.51 -34.63
C ARG A 129 9.18 -7.37 -34.72
N VAL A 130 9.88 -8.49 -34.65
CA VAL A 130 11.35 -8.53 -34.74
C VAL A 130 11.69 -9.54 -35.84
N VAL A 131 12.22 -9.03 -36.94
CA VAL A 131 12.71 -9.84 -38.07
C VAL A 131 14.20 -9.63 -38.16
N ALA A 132 14.96 -10.54 -37.55
CA ALA A 132 16.41 -10.51 -37.49
C ALA A 132 16.94 -11.92 -37.20
N THR A 133 18.25 -12.13 -37.30
CA THR A 133 18.83 -13.42 -36.88
C THR A 133 18.59 -13.65 -35.38
N PRO A 134 18.57 -14.91 -34.89
CA PRO A 134 18.35 -15.19 -33.47
C PRO A 134 19.27 -14.42 -32.52
N ARG A 135 20.52 -14.17 -32.94
CA ARG A 135 21.50 -13.42 -32.15
C ARG A 135 21.16 -11.92 -32.10
N GLU A 136 20.82 -11.33 -33.24
CA GLU A 136 20.46 -9.91 -33.35
C GLU A 136 19.14 -9.61 -32.64
N ALA A 137 18.15 -10.50 -32.78
CA ALA A 137 16.86 -10.38 -32.10
C ALA A 137 17.04 -10.34 -30.57
N ALA A 138 17.83 -11.27 -30.02
CA ALA A 138 18.13 -11.29 -28.58
C ALA A 138 18.88 -10.02 -28.14
N ALA A 139 19.90 -9.60 -28.89
CA ALA A 139 20.69 -8.41 -28.57
C ALA A 139 19.88 -7.11 -28.65
N SER A 140 19.00 -6.97 -29.65
CA SER A 140 18.11 -5.81 -29.79
C SER A 140 17.14 -5.69 -28.62
N LEU A 141 16.51 -6.79 -28.22
CA LEU A 141 15.59 -6.81 -27.07
C LEU A 141 16.31 -6.53 -25.75
N GLU A 142 17.54 -7.03 -25.61
CA GLU A 142 18.38 -6.78 -24.44
C GLU A 142 18.76 -5.30 -24.33
N ALA A 143 19.22 -4.69 -25.43
CA ALA A 143 19.61 -3.29 -25.48
C ALA A 143 18.44 -2.35 -25.13
N GLU A 144 17.27 -2.60 -25.71
CA GLU A 144 16.07 -1.81 -25.41
C GLU A 144 15.62 -1.96 -23.95
N LEU A 145 15.62 -3.18 -23.40
CA LEU A 145 15.23 -3.37 -22.00
C LEU A 145 16.23 -2.71 -21.04
N ARG A 146 17.52 -2.66 -21.39
CA ARG A 146 18.50 -1.87 -20.64
C ARG A 146 18.21 -0.37 -20.73
N GLU A 147 17.86 0.14 -21.90
CA GLU A 147 17.50 1.55 -22.07
C GLU A 147 16.26 1.93 -21.25
N VAL A 148 15.20 1.13 -21.32
CA VAL A 148 13.98 1.33 -20.53
C VAL A 148 14.27 1.25 -19.03
N ALA A 149 15.10 0.29 -18.60
CA ALA A 149 15.50 0.16 -17.21
C ALA A 149 16.35 1.36 -16.75
N ALA A 150 17.31 1.81 -17.56
CA ALA A 150 18.17 2.95 -17.29
C ALA A 150 17.37 4.26 -17.23
N ALA A 151 16.44 4.47 -18.15
CA ALA A 151 15.56 5.63 -18.17
C ALA A 151 14.67 5.69 -16.90
N GLU A 152 14.12 4.56 -16.46
CA GLU A 152 13.41 4.50 -15.17
C GLU A 152 14.35 4.71 -13.99
N HIS A 153 15.56 4.16 -14.01
CA HIS A 153 16.54 4.34 -12.94
C HIS A 153 16.96 5.82 -12.80
N ALA A 154 17.22 6.49 -13.92
CA ALA A 154 17.48 7.93 -13.98
C ALA A 154 16.27 8.73 -13.46
N ARG A 155 15.05 8.44 -13.94
CA ARG A 155 13.82 9.06 -13.43
C ARG A 155 13.65 8.85 -11.92
N ARG A 156 14.02 7.68 -11.39
CA ARG A 156 13.96 7.37 -9.95
C ARG A 156 14.95 8.19 -9.15
N HIS A 157 16.18 8.35 -9.63
CA HIS A 157 17.18 9.18 -8.96
C HIS A 157 16.76 10.65 -8.95
N THR A 158 16.29 11.18 -10.08
CA THR A 158 15.76 12.55 -10.15
C THR A 158 14.55 12.74 -9.24
N ARG A 159 13.63 11.77 -9.20
CA ARG A 159 12.43 11.84 -8.36
C ARG A 159 12.73 11.63 -6.88
N ALA A 160 13.67 10.75 -6.53
CA ALA A 160 14.13 10.55 -5.15
C ALA A 160 14.79 11.82 -4.58
N ALA A 161 15.56 12.54 -5.39
CA ALA A 161 16.15 13.83 -5.02
C ALA A 161 15.10 14.95 -4.83
N ARG A 162 13.89 14.80 -5.39
CA ARG A 162 12.80 15.80 -5.33
C ARG A 162 11.63 15.38 -4.43
N ARG A 163 11.73 14.26 -3.71
CA ARG A 163 10.64 13.76 -2.87
C ARG A 163 10.33 14.76 -1.77
N ARG A 164 9.11 15.31 -1.80
CA ARG A 164 8.58 16.07 -0.68
C ARG A 164 8.41 15.11 0.50
N ASP A 165 8.88 15.53 1.68
CA ASP A 165 8.35 14.91 2.89
C ASP A 165 6.88 15.30 2.92
N ALA A 166 5.99 14.31 2.87
CA ALA A 166 4.55 14.54 2.80
C ALA A 166 3.98 14.34 4.22
N PRO A 167 3.91 15.40 5.03
CA PRO A 167 3.35 15.33 6.38
C PRO A 167 1.92 14.80 6.33
N ALA A 168 1.59 13.96 7.31
CA ALA A 168 0.26 13.40 7.46
C ALA A 168 -0.56 14.18 8.50
N ILE A 169 -1.81 14.49 8.21
CA ILE A 169 -2.76 15.11 9.13
C ILE A 169 -3.82 14.06 9.44
N ALA A 170 -3.99 13.74 10.73
CA ALA A 170 -4.97 12.76 11.17
C ALA A 170 -6.28 13.40 11.60
N VAL A 171 -7.39 13.03 10.97
CA VAL A 171 -8.72 13.38 11.45
C VAL A 171 -9.22 12.27 12.36
N LEU A 172 -9.46 12.59 13.62
CA LEU A 172 -9.83 11.67 14.69
C LEU A 172 -11.24 11.97 15.18
N GLY A 173 -11.97 10.93 15.55
CA GLY A 173 -13.32 11.06 16.10
C GLY A 173 -13.99 9.70 16.23
N ILE A 174 -15.07 9.67 16.99
CA ILE A 174 -15.93 8.49 17.12
C ILE A 174 -16.76 8.26 15.86
N ASP A 175 -17.30 7.07 15.68
CA ASP A 175 -18.27 6.84 14.60
C ASP A 175 -19.51 7.74 14.82
N GLY A 176 -20.07 8.28 13.73
CA GLY A 176 -21.14 9.27 13.81
C GLY A 176 -20.69 10.74 13.95
N SER A 177 -19.43 10.99 14.35
CA SER A 177 -18.90 12.36 14.55
C SER A 177 -18.86 13.23 13.29
N GLY A 178 -18.73 12.63 12.10
CA GLY A 178 -18.50 13.36 10.84
C GLY A 178 -17.04 13.35 10.37
N LYS A 179 -16.14 12.62 11.06
CA LYS A 179 -14.70 12.52 10.75
C LYS A 179 -14.37 12.27 9.28
N SER A 180 -15.12 11.39 8.60
CA SER A 180 -14.84 11.01 7.21
C SER A 180 -15.21 12.14 6.24
N THR A 181 -16.29 12.87 6.53
CA THR A 181 -16.70 14.06 5.78
C THR A 181 -15.68 15.17 5.97
N LEU A 182 -15.27 15.44 7.21
CA LEU A 182 -14.23 16.43 7.51
C LEU A 182 -12.91 16.09 6.82
N ALA A 183 -12.47 14.82 6.86
CA ALA A 183 -11.24 14.39 6.19
C ALA A 183 -11.31 14.60 4.67
N SER A 184 -12.46 14.33 4.05
CA SER A 184 -12.68 14.58 2.63
C SER A 184 -12.66 16.06 2.27
N ASN A 185 -13.36 16.89 3.05
CA ASN A 185 -13.39 18.34 2.84
C ASN A 185 -12.01 18.98 3.12
N LEU A 186 -11.29 18.54 4.14
CA LEU A 186 -9.93 18.99 4.44
C LEU A 186 -8.96 18.63 3.31
N ALA A 187 -9.04 17.41 2.79
CA ALA A 187 -8.21 17.00 1.65
C ALA A 187 -8.50 17.85 0.41
N ARG A 188 -9.78 18.19 0.17
CA ARG A 188 -10.19 19.09 -0.91
C ARG A 188 -9.61 20.49 -0.72
N ALA A 189 -9.82 21.11 0.44
CA ALA A 189 -9.35 22.46 0.73
C ALA A 189 -7.82 22.60 0.60
N LEU A 190 -7.06 21.65 1.18
CA LEU A 190 -5.59 21.65 1.04
C LEU A 190 -5.16 21.46 -0.42
N SER A 191 -5.93 20.70 -1.21
CA SER A 191 -5.61 20.42 -2.61
C SER A 191 -5.77 21.59 -3.57
N GLU A 192 -6.41 22.68 -3.13
CA GLU A 192 -6.48 23.92 -3.92
C GLU A 192 -5.09 24.54 -4.13
N ARG A 193 -4.15 24.28 -3.22
CA ARG A 193 -2.77 24.81 -3.30
C ARG A 193 -1.77 23.76 -3.76
N GLU A 194 -1.86 22.55 -3.22
CA GLU A 194 -0.84 21.52 -3.40
C GLU A 194 -1.45 20.12 -3.45
N PRO A 195 -0.93 19.14 -4.22
CA PRO A 195 -1.53 17.81 -4.34
C PRO A 195 -1.67 17.08 -2.99
N VAL A 196 -2.85 16.47 -2.75
CA VAL A 196 -3.15 15.77 -1.50
C VAL A 196 -3.57 14.32 -1.76
N CYS A 197 -3.20 13.42 -0.86
CA CYS A 197 -3.76 12.07 -0.81
C CYS A 197 -4.63 11.90 0.45
N LEU A 198 -5.86 11.45 0.28
CA LEU A 198 -6.74 11.04 1.37
C LEU A 198 -6.70 9.52 1.52
N VAL A 199 -6.26 9.05 2.69
CA VAL A 199 -6.24 7.63 3.05
C VAL A 199 -7.36 7.36 4.04
N GLY A 200 -8.48 6.84 3.53
CA GLY A 200 -9.66 6.51 4.31
C GLY A 200 -10.22 5.11 3.99
N ASP A 201 -11.55 5.02 3.94
CA ASP A 201 -12.24 3.82 3.43
C ASP A 201 -11.99 3.56 1.94
N ARG A 202 -11.46 4.55 1.23
CA ARG A 202 -10.86 4.45 -0.10
C ARG A 202 -9.58 5.27 -0.12
N LEU A 203 -8.70 4.97 -1.08
CA LEU A 203 -7.59 5.86 -1.39
C LEU A 203 -8.04 6.84 -2.46
N GLU A 204 -7.91 8.13 -2.18
CA GLU A 204 -8.31 9.20 -3.09
C GLU A 204 -7.14 10.20 -3.24
N ARG A 205 -6.98 10.76 -4.43
CA ARG A 205 -6.00 11.82 -4.70
C ARG A 205 -6.76 13.07 -5.12
N PHE A 206 -6.39 14.20 -4.55
CA PHE A 206 -6.97 15.49 -4.87
C PHE A 206 -5.92 16.42 -5.46
N VAL A 207 -6.28 17.13 -6.52
CA VAL A 207 -5.45 18.15 -7.18
C VAL A 207 -6.39 19.27 -7.61
N ASN A 208 -6.05 20.52 -7.26
CA ASN A 208 -6.85 21.72 -7.55
C ASN A 208 -8.31 21.62 -7.07
N GLY A 209 -8.54 21.06 -5.87
CA GLY A 209 -9.89 20.88 -5.32
C GLY A 209 -10.66 19.68 -5.88
N GLU A 210 -10.13 18.96 -6.86
CA GLU A 210 -10.85 17.89 -7.55
C GLU A 210 -10.27 16.50 -7.28
N ALA A 211 -11.16 15.52 -7.11
CA ALA A 211 -10.79 14.12 -6.95
C ALA A 211 -10.32 13.53 -8.28
N GLN A 212 -9.10 13.02 -8.31
CA GLN A 212 -8.47 12.40 -9.46
C GLN A 212 -8.70 10.88 -9.47
N PRO A 213 -8.96 10.27 -10.63
CA PRO A 213 -9.08 8.82 -10.72
C PRO A 213 -7.74 8.15 -10.41
N LEU A 214 -7.76 7.16 -9.53
CA LEU A 214 -6.61 6.33 -9.19
C LEU A 214 -6.84 4.88 -9.65
N GLN A 215 -5.80 4.25 -10.20
CA GLN A 215 -5.81 2.80 -10.35
C GLN A 215 -5.82 2.15 -8.96
N LEU A 216 -6.84 1.34 -8.70
CA LEU A 216 -7.04 0.65 -7.43
C LEU A 216 -5.82 -0.21 -7.09
N LEU A 217 -5.15 0.12 -6.00
CA LEU A 217 -4.01 -0.63 -5.48
C LEU A 217 -4.50 -2.01 -4.99
N ALA A 218 -3.73 -3.08 -5.23
CA ALA A 218 -4.01 -4.40 -4.68
C ALA A 218 -4.17 -4.38 -3.14
N THR A 219 -3.33 -3.58 -2.45
CA THR A 219 -3.42 -3.30 -1.01
C THR A 219 -4.79 -2.73 -0.62
N GLU A 220 -5.37 -1.85 -1.46
CA GLU A 220 -6.71 -1.31 -1.24
C GLU A 220 -7.80 -2.38 -1.38
N ARG A 221 -7.68 -3.31 -2.34
CA ARG A 221 -8.63 -4.42 -2.48
C ARG A 221 -8.63 -5.33 -1.25
N VAL A 222 -7.45 -5.71 -0.77
CA VAL A 222 -7.30 -6.53 0.44
C VAL A 222 -7.81 -5.77 1.67
N ARG A 223 -7.46 -4.49 1.81
CA ARG A 223 -7.95 -3.64 2.91
C ARG A 223 -9.48 -3.52 2.90
N ARG A 224 -10.11 -3.33 1.74
CA ARG A 224 -11.58 -3.27 1.61
C ARG A 224 -12.24 -4.57 2.08
N GLU A 225 -11.64 -5.72 1.77
CA GLU A 225 -12.13 -7.02 2.26
C GLU A 225 -11.99 -7.14 3.79
N LEU A 226 -10.83 -6.77 4.34
CA LEU A 226 -10.61 -6.76 5.80
C LEU A 226 -11.55 -5.80 6.52
N SER A 227 -11.77 -4.61 5.97
CA SER A 227 -12.72 -3.62 6.50
C SER A 227 -14.14 -4.17 6.49
N ARG A 228 -14.56 -4.85 5.42
CA ARG A 228 -15.88 -5.50 5.36
C ARG A 228 -16.03 -6.57 6.43
N ARG A 229 -15.01 -7.42 6.63
CA ARG A 229 -15.00 -8.45 7.68
C ARG A 229 -15.05 -7.85 9.08
N ALA A 230 -14.32 -6.77 9.32
CA ALA A 230 -14.36 -6.03 10.59
C ALA A 230 -15.77 -5.48 10.83
N LYS A 231 -16.35 -4.73 9.87
CA LYS A 231 -17.70 -4.15 9.99
C LYS A 231 -18.81 -5.21 10.18
N ALA A 232 -18.60 -6.44 9.70
CA ALA A 232 -19.54 -7.55 9.86
C ALA A 232 -19.38 -8.34 11.18
N ALA A 233 -18.36 -8.03 12.00
CA ALA A 233 -18.10 -8.76 13.23
C ALA A 233 -19.25 -8.56 14.23
N ARG A 234 -19.70 -9.65 14.86
CA ARG A 234 -20.79 -9.67 15.85
C ARG A 234 -20.31 -9.61 17.30
N SER A 235 -18.99 -9.57 17.53
CA SER A 235 -18.39 -9.42 18.85
C SER A 235 -17.16 -8.53 18.80
N LEU A 236 -16.85 -7.87 19.92
CA LEU A 236 -15.63 -7.08 20.10
C LEU A 236 -14.36 -7.92 19.88
N GLY A 237 -14.36 -9.19 20.28
CA GLY A 237 -13.26 -10.12 20.02
C GLY A 237 -13.04 -10.41 18.53
N GLY A 238 -14.13 -10.65 17.79
CA GLY A 238 -14.08 -10.88 16.34
C GLY A 238 -13.72 -9.63 15.52
N TYR A 239 -13.89 -8.44 16.10
CA TYR A 239 -13.54 -7.17 15.47
C TYR A 239 -12.03 -6.85 15.51
N LYS A 240 -11.35 -7.23 16.60
CA LYS A 240 -9.96 -6.84 16.91
C LYS A 240 -8.97 -7.15 15.80
N LEU A 241 -8.85 -8.43 15.42
CA LEU A 241 -7.80 -8.88 14.52
C LEU A 241 -7.99 -8.38 13.07
N PRO A 242 -9.20 -8.49 12.47
CA PRO A 242 -9.44 -7.93 11.13
C PRO A 242 -9.20 -6.43 11.08
N LYS A 243 -9.55 -5.70 12.14
CA LYS A 243 -9.41 -4.26 12.19
C LYS A 243 -7.98 -3.80 12.45
N LEU A 244 -7.22 -4.49 13.30
CA LEU A 244 -5.79 -4.29 13.42
C LEU A 244 -5.10 -4.50 12.06
N ALA A 245 -5.41 -5.59 11.36
CA ALA A 245 -4.88 -5.84 10.02
C ALA A 245 -5.27 -4.73 9.02
N GLU A 246 -6.51 -4.24 9.06
CA GLU A 246 -6.97 -3.11 8.25
C GLU A 246 -6.17 -1.83 8.53
N MET A 247 -5.86 -1.55 9.79
CA MET A 247 -5.06 -0.39 10.21
C MET A 247 -3.59 -0.51 9.77
N LEU A 248 -2.98 -1.70 9.88
CA LEU A 248 -1.64 -1.95 9.34
C LEU A 248 -1.59 -1.74 7.82
N MET A 249 -2.65 -2.15 7.11
CA MET A 249 -2.76 -1.91 5.66
C MET A 249 -2.91 -0.42 5.32
N ARG A 250 -3.52 0.41 6.19
CA ARG A 250 -3.55 1.88 6.02
C ARG A 250 -2.15 2.49 6.14
N GLU A 251 -1.31 1.99 7.03
CA GLU A 251 0.10 2.45 7.12
C GLU A 251 0.89 2.11 5.85
N LEU A 252 0.70 0.90 5.31
CA LEU A 252 1.29 0.51 4.04
C LEU A 252 0.81 1.42 2.90
N LEU A 253 -0.49 1.70 2.81
CA LEU A 253 -1.05 2.63 1.82
C LEU A 253 -0.44 4.04 1.94
N GLN A 254 -0.22 4.57 3.14
CA GLN A 254 0.45 5.87 3.32
C GLN A 254 1.86 5.87 2.72
N SER A 255 2.64 4.83 3.04
CA SER A 255 3.99 4.65 2.49
C SER A 255 3.97 4.56 0.96
N GLU A 256 2.95 3.91 0.39
CA GLU A 256 2.72 3.83 -1.06
C GLU A 256 2.38 5.18 -1.68
N CYS A 257 1.52 5.98 -1.03
CA CYS A 257 1.12 7.31 -1.49
C CYS A 257 2.34 8.23 -1.61
N ARG A 258 3.15 8.31 -0.55
CA ARG A 258 4.42 9.07 -0.55
C ARG A 258 5.33 8.63 -1.69
N ARG A 259 5.40 7.32 -1.93
CA ARG A 259 6.31 6.75 -2.92
C ARG A 259 5.91 7.04 -4.37
N TRP A 260 4.61 6.97 -4.67
CA TRP A 260 4.11 6.87 -6.04
C TRP A 260 3.31 8.08 -6.50
N LEU A 261 2.55 8.68 -5.59
CA LEU A 261 1.64 9.78 -5.90
C LEU A 261 2.28 11.16 -5.67
N ASP A 262 3.39 11.20 -4.94
CA ASP A 262 4.17 12.42 -4.66
C ASP A 262 3.31 13.58 -4.15
N PRO A 263 2.46 13.35 -3.12
CA PRO A 263 1.64 14.41 -2.57
C PRO A 263 2.49 15.40 -1.77
N ALA A 264 2.00 16.62 -1.63
CA ALA A 264 2.50 17.54 -0.60
C ALA A 264 1.94 17.18 0.78
N TRP A 265 0.67 16.73 0.84
CA TRP A 265 0.00 16.38 2.10
C TRP A 265 -0.67 15.02 2.04
N ILE A 266 -0.70 14.34 3.18
CA ILE A 266 -1.54 13.16 3.38
C ILE A 266 -2.61 13.49 4.43
N VAL A 267 -3.88 13.30 4.10
CA VAL A 267 -4.96 13.37 5.08
C VAL A 267 -5.38 11.94 5.44
N LEU A 268 -5.48 11.65 6.73
CA LEU A 268 -5.87 10.35 7.25
C LEU A 268 -7.25 10.44 7.86
N ASP A 269 -8.20 9.63 7.36
CA ASP A 269 -9.45 9.38 8.08
C ASP A 269 -9.17 8.32 9.15
N GLY A 270 -8.73 8.79 10.31
CA GLY A 270 -8.16 8.01 11.41
C GLY A 270 -6.68 7.71 11.23
N SER A 271 -5.89 7.88 12.31
CA SER A 271 -4.48 7.47 12.33
C SER A 271 -4.36 6.03 12.84
N PRO A 272 -3.69 5.11 12.12
CA PRO A 272 -3.45 3.75 12.63
C PRO A 272 -2.82 3.73 14.03
N LEU A 273 -1.84 4.59 14.26
CA LEU A 273 -1.13 4.66 15.52
C LEU A 273 -2.01 5.22 16.65
N LEU A 274 -2.63 6.40 16.43
CA LEU A 274 -3.42 7.06 17.47
C LEU A 274 -4.72 6.31 17.75
N ASN A 275 -5.35 5.72 16.73
CA ASN A 275 -6.52 4.89 16.92
C ASN A 275 -6.19 3.64 17.74
N LEU A 276 -5.03 3.00 17.53
CA LEU A 276 -4.65 1.82 18.30
C LEU A 276 -4.51 2.15 19.79
N ALA A 277 -3.91 3.31 20.11
CA ALA A 277 -3.79 3.80 21.48
C ALA A 277 -5.15 4.15 22.08
N ALA A 278 -6.02 4.85 21.33
CA ALA A 278 -7.34 5.26 21.82
C ALA A 278 -8.24 4.05 22.09
N TRP A 279 -8.16 3.02 21.24
CA TRP A 279 -9.01 1.83 21.33
C TRP A 279 -8.73 0.96 22.55
N VAL A 280 -7.60 1.15 23.22
CA VAL A 280 -7.34 0.48 24.50
C VAL A 280 -8.48 0.75 25.49
N SER A 281 -9.09 1.95 25.45
CA SER A 281 -10.22 2.33 26.31
C SER A 281 -11.50 1.49 26.08
N LEU A 282 -11.62 0.84 24.91
CA LEU A 282 -12.76 -0.05 24.61
C LEU A 282 -12.59 -1.46 25.20
N TYR A 283 -11.37 -1.85 25.57
CA TYR A 283 -11.05 -3.23 25.89
C TYR A 283 -10.50 -3.45 27.30
N ARG A 284 -10.04 -2.39 27.96
CA ARG A 284 -9.55 -2.48 29.34
C ARG A 284 -10.19 -1.36 30.15
N GLU A 285 -10.76 -1.77 31.28
CA GLU A 285 -11.12 -0.86 32.36
C GLU A 285 -9.90 -0.76 33.29
N GLY A 286 -9.41 0.45 33.52
CA GLY A 286 -8.22 0.73 34.31
C GLY A 286 -7.65 2.11 34.03
N ASP A 287 -6.71 2.54 34.86
CA ASP A 287 -6.11 3.87 34.78
C ASP A 287 -5.28 4.02 33.51
N PHE A 288 -5.51 5.13 32.81
CA PHE A 288 -4.71 5.52 31.66
C PHE A 288 -3.37 6.09 32.15
N ASP A 289 -2.25 5.44 31.80
CA ASP A 289 -0.89 5.94 32.06
C ASP A 289 -0.40 6.76 30.84
N PRO A 290 -0.29 8.10 30.95
CA PRO A 290 0.16 8.98 29.87
C PRO A 290 1.59 8.67 29.39
N ASP A 291 2.48 8.32 30.32
CA ASP A 291 3.89 8.08 30.03
C ASP A 291 4.08 6.70 29.37
N PHE A 292 3.30 5.70 29.79
CA PHE A 292 3.21 4.42 29.06
C PHE A 292 2.69 4.62 27.63
N CYS A 293 1.64 5.43 27.46
CA CYS A 293 1.07 5.73 26.16
C CYS A 293 2.11 6.39 25.24
N ALA A 294 2.80 7.43 25.72
CA ALA A 294 3.86 8.11 24.98
C ALA A 294 4.98 7.15 24.55
N ALA A 295 5.47 6.32 25.47
CA ALA A 295 6.50 5.32 25.19
C ALA A 295 6.04 4.28 24.15
N ALA A 296 4.80 3.81 24.24
CA ALA A 296 4.22 2.88 23.27
C ALA A 296 4.14 3.49 21.87
N LEU A 297 3.69 4.74 21.76
CA LEU A 297 3.59 5.48 20.50
C LEU A 297 4.95 5.66 19.85
N LEU A 298 5.96 6.09 20.61
CA LEU A 298 7.33 6.30 20.13
C LEU A 298 7.99 4.98 19.68
N GLN A 299 7.74 3.88 20.39
CA GLN A 299 8.25 2.57 19.98
C GLN A 299 7.58 2.07 18.68
N LEU A 300 6.26 2.17 18.57
CA LEU A 300 5.52 1.74 17.38
C LEU A 300 5.85 2.59 16.15
N ALA A 301 6.16 3.87 16.35
CA ALA A 301 6.69 4.76 15.33
C ALA A 301 8.17 4.47 14.98
N GLY A 302 8.82 3.56 15.69
CA GLY A 302 10.24 3.22 15.50
C GLY A 302 11.20 4.35 15.86
N ARG A 303 10.77 5.33 16.67
CA ARG A 303 11.58 6.46 17.13
C ARG A 303 12.41 6.11 18.36
N GLU A 304 11.85 5.27 19.23
CA GLU A 304 12.52 4.83 20.46
C GLU A 304 12.38 3.33 20.68
N THR A 305 13.16 2.80 21.63
CA THR A 305 13.05 1.41 22.07
C THR A 305 12.26 1.32 23.37
N ALA A 306 11.63 0.18 23.62
CA ALA A 306 10.80 -0.02 24.81
C ALA A 306 11.59 0.28 26.11
N PRO A 307 11.15 1.24 26.95
CA PRO A 307 11.78 1.51 28.24
C PRO A 307 11.76 0.29 29.16
N ARG A 308 12.80 0.15 30.00
CA ARG A 308 12.87 -0.96 30.98
C ARG A 308 11.71 -0.97 31.98
N ARG A 309 11.18 0.22 32.33
CA ARG A 309 10.04 0.40 33.23
C ARG A 309 8.75 -0.28 32.73
N TYR A 310 8.62 -0.47 31.42
CA TYR A 310 7.41 -0.99 30.78
C TYR A 310 7.68 -2.28 29.99
N PRO A 311 7.88 -3.43 30.68
CA PRO A 311 8.24 -4.68 30.03
C PRO A 311 7.17 -5.19 29.04
N ALA A 312 5.89 -4.85 29.26
CA ALA A 312 4.78 -5.21 28.38
C ALA A 312 4.95 -4.67 26.94
N LEU A 313 5.64 -3.53 26.78
CA LEU A 313 5.93 -2.93 25.47
C LEU A 313 6.83 -3.80 24.58
N ARG A 314 7.54 -4.79 25.16
CA ARG A 314 8.30 -5.78 24.38
C ARG A 314 7.40 -6.62 23.47
N GLN A 315 6.14 -6.85 23.85
CA GLN A 315 5.18 -7.61 23.04
C GLN A 315 4.80 -6.86 21.76
N LEU A 316 4.86 -5.52 21.78
CA LEU A 316 4.58 -4.67 20.62
C LEU A 316 5.70 -4.70 19.57
N ARG A 317 6.85 -5.34 19.85
CA ARG A 317 7.97 -5.47 18.90
C ARG A 317 7.56 -6.12 17.58
N LEU A 318 6.54 -6.97 17.57
CA LEU A 318 6.02 -7.59 16.34
C LEU A 318 5.38 -6.57 15.38
N LEU A 319 4.94 -5.41 15.90
CA LEU A 319 4.33 -4.34 15.11
C LEU A 319 5.33 -3.26 14.66
N VAL A 320 6.51 -3.20 15.29
CA VAL A 320 7.58 -2.23 14.96
C VAL A 320 8.04 -2.29 13.49
N PRO A 321 8.12 -3.47 12.82
CA PRO A 321 8.47 -3.53 11.40
C PRO A 321 7.51 -2.76 10.48
N PHE A 322 6.27 -2.50 10.91
CA PHE A 322 5.30 -1.72 10.14
C PHE A 322 5.53 -0.20 10.25
N ARG A 323 6.35 0.26 11.22
CA ARG A 323 6.69 1.67 11.48
C ARG A 323 5.46 2.60 11.38
N LEU A 324 4.51 2.41 12.29
CA LEU A 324 3.27 3.21 12.30
C LEU A 324 3.61 4.69 12.49
N ALA A 325 3.49 5.49 11.44
CA ALA A 325 3.96 6.87 11.47
C ALA A 325 3.12 7.72 12.45
N LEU A 326 3.82 8.53 13.25
CA LEU A 326 3.19 9.67 13.92
C LEU A 326 2.78 10.69 12.85
N PRO A 327 1.52 11.18 12.87
CA PRO A 327 1.14 12.28 12.00
C PRO A 327 1.92 13.55 12.38
N ALA A 328 1.91 14.56 11.51
CA ALA A 328 2.46 15.89 11.79
C ALA A 328 1.46 16.76 12.58
N ALA A 329 0.17 16.52 12.39
CA ALA A 329 -0.90 17.16 13.15
C ALA A 329 -2.11 16.23 13.29
N ALA A 330 -2.95 16.46 14.30
CA ALA A 330 -4.22 15.80 14.47
C ALA A 330 -5.37 16.82 14.59
N VAL A 331 -6.50 16.50 14.00
CA VAL A 331 -7.77 17.24 14.11
C VAL A 331 -8.77 16.29 14.75
N ARG A 332 -9.13 16.55 16.00
CA ARG A 332 -10.11 15.77 16.76
C ARG A 332 -11.47 16.44 16.65
N ILE A 333 -12.48 15.67 16.24
CA ILE A 333 -13.88 16.08 16.33
C ILE A 333 -14.44 15.60 17.66
N GLU A 334 -15.03 16.53 18.41
CA GLU A 334 -15.75 16.25 19.64
C GLU A 334 -17.26 16.33 19.37
N LEU A 335 -17.96 15.23 19.64
CA LEU A 335 -19.42 15.17 19.51
C LEU A 335 -19.99 14.28 20.61
N PRO A 336 -21.00 14.70 21.38
CA PRO A 336 -21.62 13.84 22.38
C PRO A 336 -22.03 12.48 21.82
N ALA A 337 -21.81 11.40 22.59
CA ALA A 337 -22.09 10.05 22.14
C ALA A 337 -23.57 9.85 21.77
N THR A 338 -24.48 10.53 22.48
CA THR A 338 -25.92 10.59 22.16
C THR A 338 -26.19 11.10 20.75
N ASP A 339 -25.61 12.26 20.40
CA ASP A 339 -25.72 12.89 19.08
C ASP A 339 -25.12 11.98 18.00
N ALA A 340 -23.99 11.32 18.29
CA ALA A 340 -23.34 10.37 17.40
C ALA A 340 -24.20 9.13 17.12
N VAL A 341 -24.81 8.52 18.16
CA VAL A 341 -25.73 7.39 18.01
C VAL A 341 -26.95 7.77 17.18
N ALA A 342 -27.52 8.96 17.40
CA ALA A 342 -28.64 9.45 16.60
C ALA A 342 -28.25 9.60 15.11
N ARG A 343 -27.07 10.17 14.82
CA ARG A 343 -26.52 10.27 13.46
C ARG A 343 -26.20 8.92 12.82
N ILE A 344 -25.83 7.91 13.61
CA ILE A 344 -25.61 6.55 13.09
C ILE A 344 -26.95 5.91 12.75
N ALA A 345 -27.94 6.04 13.63
CA ALA A 345 -29.27 5.47 13.45
C ALA A 345 -29.96 5.98 12.17
N SER A 346 -29.76 7.26 11.82
CA SER A 346 -30.34 7.85 10.61
C SER A 346 -29.73 7.35 9.29
N ARG A 347 -28.58 6.66 9.32
CA ARG A 347 -27.91 6.14 8.11
C ARG A 347 -28.58 4.89 7.51
N GLY A 348 -29.50 4.25 8.24
CA GLY A 348 -30.19 3.03 7.80
C GLY A 348 -29.31 1.78 7.66
N ALA A 349 -28.05 1.83 8.07
CA ALA A 349 -27.13 0.69 8.06
C ALA A 349 -27.23 -0.14 9.36
N ALA A 350 -26.90 -1.43 9.29
CA ALA A 350 -26.82 -2.28 10.47
C ALA A 350 -25.76 -1.75 11.44
N ARG A 351 -26.13 -1.58 12.72
CA ARG A 351 -25.22 -1.07 13.76
C ARG A 351 -24.05 -2.03 13.98
N GLN A 352 -22.85 -1.47 14.10
CA GLN A 352 -21.67 -2.19 14.52
C GLN A 352 -21.68 -2.41 16.04
N VAL A 353 -20.96 -3.43 16.51
CA VAL A 353 -20.98 -3.88 17.92
C VAL A 353 -20.55 -2.79 18.92
N HIS A 354 -19.73 -1.82 18.48
CA HIS A 354 -19.21 -0.73 19.30
C HIS A 354 -19.96 0.60 19.09
N GLU A 355 -21.03 0.62 18.29
CA GLU A 355 -21.89 1.79 18.08
C GLU A 355 -22.99 1.88 19.16
N THR A 356 -22.61 1.66 20.42
CA THR A 356 -23.43 1.93 21.60
C THR A 356 -22.97 3.23 22.24
N GLU A 357 -23.88 3.95 22.90
CA GLU A 357 -23.55 5.22 23.55
C GLU A 357 -22.37 5.07 24.54
N ALA A 358 -22.40 4.08 25.41
CA ALA A 358 -21.33 3.81 26.38
C ALA A 358 -19.98 3.44 25.71
N SER A 359 -20.00 2.73 24.59
CA SER A 359 -18.77 2.42 23.84
C SER A 359 -18.22 3.65 23.12
N LEU A 360 -19.08 4.46 22.51
CA LEU A 360 -18.67 5.68 21.83
C LEU A 360 -18.15 6.72 22.83
N ASP A 361 -18.77 6.84 23.99
CA ASP A 361 -18.30 7.75 25.05
C ASP A 361 -16.90 7.36 25.56
N ARG A 362 -16.69 6.07 25.88
CA ARG A 362 -15.36 5.54 26.24
C ARG A 362 -14.32 5.76 25.14
N LEU A 363 -14.71 5.62 23.88
CA LEU A 363 -13.82 5.86 22.76
C LEU A 363 -13.48 7.35 22.61
N GLN A 364 -14.44 8.24 22.84
CA GLN A 364 -14.22 9.68 22.82
C GLN A 364 -13.23 10.12 23.90
N GLN A 365 -13.39 9.61 25.13
CA GLN A 365 -12.46 9.82 26.23
C GLN A 365 -11.06 9.28 25.88
N GLY A 366 -10.99 8.10 25.26
CA GLY A 366 -9.74 7.52 24.77
C GLY A 366 -9.02 8.40 23.75
N TYR A 367 -9.76 8.96 22.77
CA TYR A 367 -9.19 9.92 21.83
C TYR A 367 -8.71 11.21 22.50
N ALA A 368 -9.48 11.75 23.47
CA ALA A 368 -9.09 12.94 24.21
C ALA A 368 -7.77 12.71 24.98
N ALA A 369 -7.67 11.60 25.72
CA ALA A 369 -6.48 11.25 26.49
C ALA A 369 -5.23 11.06 25.59
N VAL A 370 -5.37 10.33 24.47
CA VAL A 370 -4.27 10.15 23.52
C VAL A 370 -3.87 11.47 22.86
N CYS A 371 -4.83 12.31 22.50
CA CYS A 371 -4.59 13.64 21.93
C CYS A 371 -3.82 14.54 22.91
N GLN A 372 -4.17 14.50 24.19
CA GLN A 372 -3.45 15.22 25.24
C GLN A 372 -2.01 14.73 25.36
N VAL A 373 -1.79 13.40 25.39
CA VAL A 373 -0.44 12.81 25.44
C VAL A 373 0.42 13.26 24.26
N VAL A 374 -0.10 13.17 23.03
CA VAL A 374 0.71 13.54 21.85
C VAL A 374 0.98 15.04 21.81
N ALA A 375 0.07 15.88 22.29
CA ALA A 375 0.29 17.31 22.38
C ALA A 375 1.36 17.66 23.43
N GLU A 376 1.20 17.17 24.67
CA GLU A 376 2.03 17.57 25.81
C GLU A 376 3.38 16.86 25.86
N ARG A 377 3.43 15.57 25.49
CA ARG A 377 4.66 14.75 25.60
C ARG A 377 5.43 14.66 24.29
N LEU A 378 4.74 14.73 23.15
CA LEU A 378 5.37 14.55 21.82
C LEU A 378 5.40 15.84 20.98
N GLY A 379 4.84 16.95 21.49
CA GLY A 379 4.81 18.23 20.79
C GLY A 379 3.95 18.24 19.52
N LEU A 380 3.02 17.29 19.39
CA LEU A 380 2.14 17.20 18.22
C LEU A 380 1.11 18.35 18.24
N THR A 381 0.90 18.99 17.08
CA THR A 381 -0.22 19.91 16.94
C THR A 381 -1.54 19.15 16.98
N VAL A 382 -2.41 19.49 17.94
CA VAL A 382 -3.76 18.95 18.03
C VAL A 382 -4.78 20.08 17.98
N LEU A 383 -5.74 19.98 17.07
CA LEU A 383 -6.89 20.87 16.96
C LEU A 383 -8.14 20.12 17.42
N THR A 384 -8.92 20.71 18.32
CA THR A 384 -10.23 20.17 18.70
C THR A 384 -11.31 21.03 18.06
N LEU A 385 -12.26 20.39 17.39
CA LEU A 385 -13.39 21.02 16.71
C LEU A 385 -14.70 20.45 17.25
N ASP A 386 -15.73 21.29 17.36
CA ASP A 386 -17.08 20.85 17.72
C ASP A 386 -17.76 20.20 16.51
N GLY A 387 -18.16 18.94 16.63
CA GLY A 387 -18.81 18.17 15.58
C GLY A 387 -20.25 18.61 15.25
N ARG A 388 -20.77 19.63 15.93
CA ARG A 388 -22.05 20.29 15.62
C ARG A 388 -21.95 21.35 14.53
N ASP A 389 -20.75 21.88 14.30
CA ASP A 389 -20.49 22.85 13.24
C ASP A 389 -20.55 22.21 11.84
N SER A 390 -20.68 23.05 10.81
CA SER A 390 -20.71 22.57 9.43
C SER A 390 -19.35 21.97 9.02
N PRO A 391 -19.33 20.77 8.38
CA PRO A 391 -18.08 20.14 7.96
C PRO A 391 -17.19 20.99 7.04
N GLU A 392 -17.80 21.87 6.23
CA GLU A 392 -17.10 22.79 5.33
C GLU A 392 -16.36 23.90 6.11
N SER A 393 -17.00 24.49 7.12
CA SER A 393 -16.40 25.51 7.98
C SER A 393 -15.24 24.92 8.77
N LEU A 394 -15.45 23.74 9.37
CA LEU A 394 -14.44 23.01 10.12
C LEU A 394 -13.22 22.66 9.26
N ALA A 395 -13.44 22.22 8.01
CA ALA A 395 -12.35 21.89 7.08
C ALA A 395 -11.52 23.11 6.71
N THR A 396 -12.17 24.24 6.46
CA THR A 396 -11.51 25.51 6.10
C THR A 396 -10.65 25.99 7.26
N ALA A 397 -11.21 26.04 8.47
CA ALA A 397 -10.47 26.42 9.67
C ALA A 397 -9.27 25.48 9.94
N ALA A 398 -9.47 24.17 9.80
CA ALA A 398 -8.38 23.21 9.96
C ALA A 398 -7.27 23.40 8.91
N ALA A 399 -7.63 23.63 7.64
CA ALA A 399 -6.66 23.86 6.57
C ALA A 399 -5.82 25.13 6.81
N GLU A 400 -6.44 26.23 7.22
CA GLU A 400 -5.75 27.48 7.52
C GLU A 400 -4.73 27.34 8.66
N ILE A 401 -5.11 26.63 9.74
CA ILE A 401 -4.22 26.43 10.89
C ILE A 401 -3.05 25.52 10.54
N VAL A 402 -3.29 24.47 9.74
CA VAL A 402 -2.23 23.57 9.27
C VAL A 402 -1.24 24.34 8.38
N LEU A 403 -1.74 25.09 7.39
CA LEU A 403 -0.90 25.81 6.43
C LEU A 403 -0.11 26.96 7.07
N SER A 404 -0.71 27.68 8.03
CA SER A 404 -0.01 28.76 8.75
C SER A 404 1.14 28.27 9.61
N ARG A 405 1.02 27.07 10.22
CA ARG A 405 2.08 26.47 11.02
C ARG A 405 3.24 25.93 10.18
N GLU A 406 2.99 25.42 8.98
CA GLU A 406 4.08 25.04 8.05
C GLU A 406 4.91 26.27 7.63
N ALA A 407 4.25 27.38 7.32
CA ALA A 407 4.92 28.63 6.97
C ALA A 407 5.80 29.19 8.10
N ALA A 408 5.49 28.89 9.36
CA ALA A 408 6.32 29.24 10.51
C ALA A 408 7.52 28.30 10.69
N HIS A 409 7.41 27.02 10.31
CA HIS A 409 8.48 26.03 10.42
C HIS A 409 9.53 26.15 9.31
N VAL A 410 9.19 26.71 8.15
CA VAL A 410 10.13 26.95 7.02
C VAL A 410 10.99 28.21 7.21
N ARG A 411 10.64 29.09 8.16
CA ARG A 411 11.36 30.35 8.43
C ARG A 411 12.41 30.26 9.55
N HIS A 412 12.57 29.11 10.18
CA HIS A 412 13.61 28.81 11.16
C HIS A 412 14.50 27.69 10.63
#